data_AF-A0A8X6Q387-F1
#
_entry.id   AF-A0A8X6Q387-F1
#
_cell.length_a   1.000
_cell.length_b   1.000
_cell.length_c   1.000
_cell.angle_alpha   90.00
_cell.angle_beta   90.00
_cell.angle_gamma   90.00
#
_symmetry.space_group_name_H-M   'P 1'
#
loop_
_entity.id
_entity.type
_entity.pdbx_description
1 polymer ?
#
loop_
_entity_poly.entity_id
_entity_poly.type
_entity_poly.pdbx_seq_one_letter_code
_entity_poly.pdbx_strand_id
1 'polypeptide(L)'
;MKHAETQEKNQLPSKDDVQQEKVHNSILTGVEGFERSRLKSTETQEKSVLPNADDVVQEKIHQNIVSGVETFDKTALHHTETKEKAVLPNTEMIEQEKGHQKLVQGIENFDTSNLKHAETLEKNPLPTKEAIAMEKSAA
;
A
#
# COMPACT_ATOMS: atom_id res chain seq x y z
N MET A 1 60.85 32.00 23.55
CA MET A 1 59.87 31.01 24.03
C MET A 1 58.73 31.78 24.71
N LYS A 2 57.49 31.72 24.22
CA LYS A 2 56.37 32.40 24.90
C LYS A 2 55.97 31.58 26.12
N HIS A 3 55.83 32.25 27.26
CA HIS A 3 55.34 31.63 28.50
C HIS A 3 53.89 31.18 28.28
N ALA A 4 53.63 29.88 28.34
CA ALA A 4 52.27 29.34 28.32
C ALA A 4 51.76 29.30 29.75
N GLU A 5 50.77 30.13 30.06
CA GLU A 5 50.08 30.10 31.34
C GLU A 5 49.11 28.91 31.35
N THR A 6 49.45 27.87 32.10
CA THR A 6 48.56 26.74 32.35
C THR A 6 47.61 27.10 33.48
N GLN A 7 46.33 27.35 33.16
CA GLN A 7 45.28 27.45 34.16
C GLN A 7 44.72 26.06 34.45
N GLU A 8 44.92 25.56 35.67
CA GLU A 8 44.24 24.37 36.17
C GLU A 8 42.75 24.71 36.37
N LYS A 9 41.88 24.28 35.45
CA LYS A 9 40.43 24.40 35.61
C LYS A 9 39.91 23.32 36.57
N ASN A 10 40.09 23.54 37.86
CA ASN A 10 39.49 22.70 38.89
C ASN A 10 38.06 23.20 39.16
N GLN A 11 37.12 22.83 38.28
CA GLN A 11 35.71 23.20 38.41
C GLN A 11 35.05 22.33 39.48
N LEU A 12 34.52 22.96 40.53
CA LEU A 12 33.77 22.26 41.56
C LEU A 12 32.46 21.70 40.98
N PRO A 13 32.00 20.52 41.42
CA PRO A 13 30.71 19.98 41.02
C PRO A 13 29.59 20.99 41.24
N SER A 14 28.66 21.09 40.28
CA SER A 14 27.47 21.92 40.43
C SER A 14 26.54 21.32 41.48
N LYS A 15 25.59 22.13 41.98
CA LYS A 15 24.54 21.65 42.89
C LYS A 15 23.74 20.51 42.27
N ASP A 16 23.52 20.55 40.95
CA ASP A 16 22.76 19.54 40.22
C ASP A 16 23.54 18.24 40.11
N ASP A 17 24.86 18.29 39.86
CA ASP A 17 25.75 17.11 39.83
C ASP A 17 25.71 16.36 41.17
N VAL A 18 25.82 17.11 42.28
CA VAL A 18 25.77 16.53 43.63
C VAL A 18 24.39 15.95 43.96
N GLN A 19 23.31 16.56 43.45
CA GLN A 19 21.97 16.02 43.62
C GLN A 19 21.76 14.73 42.83
N GLN A 20 22.22 14.68 41.59
CA GLN A 20 22.16 13.48 40.75
C GLN A 20 22.96 12.34 41.37
N GLU A 21 24.17 12.61 41.87
CA GLU A 21 25.01 11.62 42.54
C GLU A 21 24.33 11.07 43.81
N LYS A 22 23.68 11.93 44.62
CA LYS A 22 22.93 11.49 45.80
C LYS A 22 21.77 10.57 45.43
N VAL A 23 21.03 10.90 44.37
CA VAL A 23 19.94 10.05 43.87
C VAL A 23 20.48 8.71 43.38
N HIS A 24 21.54 8.73 42.58
CA HIS A 24 22.19 7.52 42.07
C HIS A 24 22.66 6.60 43.21
N ASN A 25 23.37 7.15 44.20
CA ASN A 25 23.86 6.40 45.34
C ASN A 25 22.72 5.85 46.19
N SER A 26 21.64 6.63 46.38
CA SER A 26 20.45 6.15 47.09
C SER A 26 19.79 4.95 46.40
N ILE A 27 19.72 4.96 45.06
CA ILE A 27 19.15 3.85 44.29
C ILE A 27 20.06 2.62 44.41
N LEU A 28 21.38 2.80 44.24
CA LEU A 28 22.35 1.72 44.30
C LEU A 28 22.31 1.03 45.67
N THR A 29 22.39 1.78 46.76
CA THR A 29 22.30 1.24 48.11
C THR A 29 20.94 0.56 48.37
N GLY A 30 19.85 1.08 47.80
CA GLY A 30 18.53 0.46 47.90
C GLY A 30 18.44 -0.90 47.20
N VAL A 31 19.10 -1.04 46.05
CA VAL A 31 19.18 -2.30 45.29
C VAL A 31 20.12 -3.30 45.97
N GLU A 32 21.29 -2.85 46.43
CA GLU A 32 22.27 -3.68 47.15
C GLU A 32 21.71 -4.20 48.48
N GLY A 33 20.97 -3.37 49.21
CA GLY A 33 20.31 -3.72 50.46
C GLY A 33 18.97 -4.45 50.28
N PHE A 34 18.58 -4.80 49.05
CA PHE A 34 17.30 -5.43 48.79
C PHE A 34 17.21 -6.85 49.39
N GLU A 35 16.40 -6.99 50.44
CA GLU A 35 16.14 -8.29 51.07
C GLU A 35 15.16 -9.13 50.23
N ARG A 36 15.70 -10.10 49.48
CA ARG A 36 14.89 -11.08 48.73
C ARG A 36 13.88 -11.85 49.59
N SER A 37 14.14 -12.00 50.89
CA SER A 37 13.22 -12.63 51.84
C SER A 37 11.89 -11.88 52.01
N ARG A 38 11.83 -10.59 51.64
CA ARG A 38 10.59 -9.79 51.65
C ARG A 38 9.72 -10.01 50.42
N LEU A 39 10.25 -10.68 49.39
CA LEU A 39 9.44 -11.09 48.24
C LEU A 39 8.42 -12.12 48.69
N LYS A 40 7.16 -11.91 48.32
CA LYS A 40 6.12 -12.92 48.54
C LYS A 40 6.43 -14.13 47.67
N SER A 41 6.49 -15.31 48.27
CA SER A 41 6.56 -16.56 47.51
C SER A 41 5.35 -16.63 46.58
N THR A 42 5.60 -16.84 45.30
CA THR A 42 4.57 -17.00 44.28
C THR A 42 4.87 -18.28 43.53
N GLU A 43 3.93 -19.22 43.54
CA GLU A 43 4.03 -20.46 42.78
C GLU A 43 3.75 -20.17 41.31
N THR A 44 4.76 -20.34 40.46
CA THR A 44 4.59 -20.24 39.01
C THR A 44 4.00 -21.55 38.49
N GLN A 45 2.76 -21.51 37.99
CA GLN A 45 2.17 -22.65 37.31
C GLN A 45 2.57 -22.67 35.84
N GLU A 46 3.31 -23.70 35.44
CA GLU A 46 3.54 -24.03 34.04
C GLU A 46 2.27 -24.68 33.47
N LYS A 47 1.56 -23.98 32.58
CA LYS A 47 0.42 -24.57 31.86
C LYS A 47 0.91 -25.39 30.67
N SER A 48 1.46 -26.56 30.96
CA SER A 48 1.64 -27.59 29.94
C SER A 48 0.35 -28.39 29.82
N VAL A 49 -0.52 -27.99 28.88
CA VAL A 49 -1.71 -28.77 28.50
C VAL A 49 -1.30 -29.79 27.45
N LEU A 50 -1.56 -31.06 27.75
CA LEU A 50 -1.41 -32.13 26.76
C LEU A 50 -2.49 -31.96 25.68
N PRO A 51 -2.18 -32.32 24.42
CA PRO A 51 -3.19 -32.43 23.38
C PRO A 51 -4.34 -33.33 23.86
N ASN A 52 -5.57 -32.86 23.67
CA ASN A 52 -6.75 -33.66 23.95
C ASN A 52 -7.06 -34.61 22.78
N ALA A 53 -8.10 -35.43 22.92
CA ALA A 53 -8.48 -36.39 21.89
C ALA A 53 -8.85 -35.72 20.55
N ASP A 54 -9.50 -34.55 20.60
CA ASP A 54 -9.88 -33.81 19.40
C ASP A 54 -8.65 -33.26 18.68
N ASP A 55 -7.65 -32.75 19.41
CA ASP A 55 -6.38 -32.27 18.84
C ASP A 55 -5.66 -33.37 18.05
N VAL A 56 -5.61 -34.58 18.61
CA VAL A 56 -4.98 -35.75 17.95
C VAL A 56 -5.79 -36.19 16.73
N VAL A 57 -7.12 -36.14 16.79
CA VAL A 57 -7.98 -36.49 15.65
C VAL A 57 -7.80 -35.48 14.53
N GLN A 58 -7.77 -34.18 14.83
CA GLN A 58 -7.54 -33.13 13.84
C GLN A 58 -6.16 -33.27 13.20
N GLU A 59 -5.12 -33.50 13.99
CA GLU A 59 -3.76 -33.74 13.46
C GLU A 59 -3.75 -34.96 12.53
N LYS A 60 -4.40 -36.06 12.91
CA LYS A 60 -4.47 -37.25 12.07
C LYS A 60 -5.22 -37.00 10.75
N ILE A 61 -6.29 -36.21 10.78
CA ILE A 61 -7.02 -35.82 9.55
C ILE A 61 -6.09 -34.99 8.66
N HIS A 62 -5.41 -33.99 9.22
CA HIS A 62 -4.48 -33.13 8.49
C HIS A 62 -3.37 -33.95 7.83
N GLN A 63 -2.73 -34.84 8.59
CA GLN A 63 -1.65 -35.69 8.09
C GLN A 63 -2.11 -36.62 6.95
N ASN A 64 -3.32 -37.17 7.04
CA ASN A 64 -3.87 -37.99 5.96
C ASN A 64 -4.08 -37.19 4.67
N ILE A 65 -4.57 -35.95 4.77
CA ILE A 65 -4.76 -35.06 3.62
C ILE A 65 -3.41 -34.74 2.98
N VAL A 66 -2.43 -34.32 3.80
CA VAL A 66 -1.09 -33.98 3.33
C VAL A 66 -0.45 -35.18 2.64
N SER A 67 -0.44 -36.34 3.31
CA SER A 67 0.13 -37.57 2.74
C SER A 67 -0.57 -37.96 1.44
N GLY A 68 -1.90 -37.87 1.38
CA GLY A 68 -2.67 -38.19 0.19
C GLY A 68 -2.34 -37.31 -1.01
N VAL A 69 -2.04 -36.03 -0.79
CA VAL A 69 -1.61 -35.09 -1.83
C VAL A 69 -0.14 -35.32 -2.24
N GLU A 70 0.75 -35.53 -1.26
CA GLU A 70 2.17 -35.79 -1.51
C GLU A 70 2.39 -37.05 -2.35
N THR A 71 1.64 -38.11 -2.08
CA THR A 71 1.77 -39.39 -2.78
C THR A 71 0.75 -39.56 -3.91
N PHE A 72 0.06 -38.49 -4.33
CA PHE A 72 -0.97 -38.58 -5.35
C PHE A 72 -0.38 -39.01 -6.70
N ASP A 73 -0.85 -40.14 -7.22
CA ASP A 73 -0.48 -40.64 -8.54
C ASP A 73 -1.24 -39.88 -9.63
N LYS A 74 -0.52 -39.00 -10.34
CA LYS A 74 -1.07 -38.23 -11.46
C LYS A 74 -1.54 -39.10 -12.62
N THR A 75 -1.07 -40.35 -12.74
CA THR A 75 -1.51 -41.27 -13.79
C THR A 75 -2.92 -41.81 -13.53
N ALA A 76 -3.42 -41.69 -12.30
CA ALA A 76 -4.81 -41.98 -11.95
C ALA A 76 -5.80 -40.92 -12.45
N LEU A 77 -5.32 -39.76 -12.94
CA LEU A 77 -6.20 -38.75 -13.54
C LEU A 77 -6.76 -39.26 -14.87
N HIS A 78 -8.09 -39.17 -15.00
CA HIS A 78 -8.75 -39.48 -16.26
C HIS A 78 -8.34 -38.47 -17.34
N HIS A 79 -8.04 -38.98 -18.53
CA HIS A 79 -7.80 -38.12 -19.70
C HIS A 79 -9.06 -37.30 -20.01
N THR A 80 -8.86 -36.00 -20.21
CA THR A 80 -9.93 -35.08 -20.62
C THR A 80 -9.43 -34.21 -21.77
N GLU A 81 -10.21 -34.17 -22.85
CA GLU A 81 -9.92 -33.32 -24.01
C GLU A 81 -10.42 -31.90 -23.73
N THR A 82 -9.49 -30.96 -23.53
CA THR A 82 -9.84 -29.56 -23.31
C THR A 82 -9.92 -28.83 -24.66
N LYS A 83 -11.11 -28.33 -25.01
CA LYS A 83 -11.31 -27.50 -26.22
C LYS A 83 -11.10 -26.03 -25.90
N GLU A 84 -9.87 -25.56 -26.05
CA GLU A 84 -9.56 -24.13 -26.01
C GLU A 84 -10.03 -23.46 -27.30
N LYS A 85 -10.97 -22.50 -27.19
CA LYS A 85 -11.39 -21.68 -28.34
C LYS A 85 -10.42 -20.51 -28.52
N ALA A 86 -9.26 -20.77 -29.13
CA ALA A 86 -8.47 -19.71 -29.74
C ALA A 86 -9.14 -19.29 -31.06
N VAL A 87 -10.13 -18.41 -31.01
CA VAL A 87 -10.76 -17.87 -32.23
C VAL A 87 -9.80 -16.86 -32.83
N LEU A 88 -9.13 -17.23 -33.92
CA LEU A 88 -8.42 -16.26 -34.74
C LEU A 88 -9.44 -15.27 -35.32
N PRO A 89 -9.11 -13.97 -35.39
CA PRO A 89 -9.96 -13.00 -36.08
C PRO A 89 -10.23 -13.49 -37.50
N ASN A 90 -11.50 -13.45 -37.92
CA ASN A 90 -11.85 -13.79 -39.29
C ASN A 90 -11.46 -12.63 -40.24
N THR A 91 -11.50 -12.89 -41.55
CA THR A 91 -11.12 -11.90 -42.58
C THR A 91 -11.92 -10.61 -42.47
N GLU A 92 -13.22 -10.69 -42.15
CA GLU A 92 -14.10 -9.54 -42.00
C GLU A 92 -13.67 -8.62 -40.84
N MET A 93 -13.32 -9.20 -39.68
CA MET A 93 -12.82 -8.44 -38.54
C MET A 93 -11.48 -7.76 -38.85
N ILE A 94 -10.61 -8.43 -39.61
CA ILE A 94 -9.32 -7.87 -40.03
C ILE A 94 -9.54 -6.71 -41.01
N GLU A 95 -10.45 -6.85 -41.97
CA GLU A 95 -10.79 -5.79 -42.92
C GLU A 95 -11.44 -4.59 -42.24
N GLN A 96 -12.34 -4.83 -41.29
CA GLN A 96 -12.96 -3.79 -40.48
C GLN A 96 -11.92 -3.02 -39.66
N GLU A 97 -11.03 -3.71 -38.96
CA GLU A 97 -9.95 -3.10 -38.19
C GLU A 97 -9.02 -2.29 -39.11
N LYS A 98 -8.64 -2.84 -40.26
CA LYS A 98 -7.81 -2.13 -41.25
C LYS A 98 -8.50 -0.88 -41.79
N GLY A 99 -9.82 -0.93 -41.99
CA GLY A 99 -10.62 0.23 -42.39
C GLY A 99 -10.64 1.31 -41.31
N HIS A 100 -10.86 0.92 -40.06
CA HIS A 100 -10.84 1.83 -38.92
C HIS A 100 -9.46 2.48 -38.74
N GLN A 101 -8.39 1.70 -38.84
CA GLN A 101 -7.01 2.17 -38.70
C GLN A 101 -6.64 3.17 -39.81
N LYS A 102 -7.09 2.93 -41.05
CA LYS A 102 -6.93 3.89 -42.16
C LYS A 102 -7.67 5.20 -41.92
N LEU A 103 -8.90 5.14 -41.38
CA LEU A 103 -9.68 6.34 -41.06
C LEU A 103 -8.97 7.17 -40.00
N VAL A 104 -8.54 6.53 -38.91
CA VAL A 104 -7.80 7.21 -37.83
C VAL A 104 -6.53 7.85 -38.37
N GLN A 105 -5.71 7.12 -39.13
CA GLN A 105 -4.49 7.68 -39.74
C GLN A 105 -4.79 8.82 -40.70
N GLY A 106 -5.88 8.75 -41.46
CA GLY A 106 -6.29 9.82 -42.37
C GLY A 106 -6.66 11.11 -41.63
N ILE A 107 -7.29 11.00 -40.46
CA ILE A 107 -7.63 12.15 -39.60
C ILE A 107 -6.40 12.70 -38.90
N GLU A 108 -5.58 11.84 -38.28
CA GLU A 108 -4.37 12.24 -37.55
C GLU A 108 -3.37 12.97 -38.45
N ASN A 109 -3.24 12.54 -39.71
CA ASN A 109 -2.31 13.12 -40.66
C ASN A 109 -2.97 14.09 -41.64
N PHE A 110 -4.21 14.52 -41.37
CA PHE A 110 -4.91 15.45 -42.26
C PHE A 110 -4.25 16.82 -42.24
N ASP A 111 -3.68 17.22 -43.37
CA ASP A 111 -3.12 18.56 -43.51
C ASP A 111 -4.23 19.59 -43.73
N THR A 112 -4.47 20.39 -42.69
CA THR A 112 -5.44 21.49 -42.66
C THR A 112 -5.21 22.56 -43.74
N SER A 113 -4.01 22.64 -44.33
CA SER A 113 -3.73 23.56 -45.45
C SER A 113 -4.52 23.19 -46.72
N ASN A 114 -4.96 21.94 -46.84
CA ASN A 114 -5.82 21.47 -47.94
C ASN A 114 -7.28 21.91 -47.79
N LEU A 115 -7.67 22.51 -46.67
CA LEU A 115 -9.00 23.06 -46.53
C LEU A 115 -9.17 24.29 -47.43
N LYS A 116 -10.23 24.29 -48.22
CA LYS A 116 -10.59 25.45 -49.03
C LYS A 116 -11.05 26.59 -48.12
N HIS A 117 -10.64 27.81 -48.46
CA HIS A 117 -11.16 28.99 -47.78
C HIS A 117 -12.69 29.05 -47.91
N ALA A 118 -13.37 29.26 -46.78
CA ALA A 118 -14.81 29.45 -46.72
C ALA A 118 -15.07 30.74 -45.92
N GLU A 119 -15.74 31.70 -46.55
CA GLU A 119 -16.18 32.93 -45.88
C GLU A 119 -17.51 32.66 -45.18
N THR A 120 -17.52 32.67 -43.86
CA THR A 120 -18.74 32.48 -43.06
C THR A 120 -19.34 33.82 -42.65
N LEU A 121 -20.57 34.09 -43.09
CA LEU A 121 -21.36 35.25 -42.63
C LEU A 121 -22.06 34.90 -41.30
N GLU A 122 -21.39 35.18 -40.19
CA GLU A 122 -22.00 35.11 -38.86
C GLU A 122 -22.92 36.32 -38.66
N LYS A 123 -24.22 36.12 -38.85
CA LYS A 123 -25.23 37.13 -38.53
C LYS A 123 -25.45 37.10 -37.02
N ASN A 124 -24.89 38.09 -36.33
CA ASN A 124 -25.24 38.38 -34.94
C ASN A 124 -26.08 39.68 -34.89
N PRO A 125 -27.33 39.68 -35.40
CA PRO A 125 -28.15 40.87 -35.37
C PRO A 125 -28.42 41.25 -33.92
N LEU A 126 -28.09 42.50 -33.56
CA LEU A 126 -28.50 43.03 -32.27
C LEU A 126 -30.05 43.01 -32.23
N PRO A 127 -30.66 42.59 -31.10
CA PRO A 127 -32.09 42.66 -30.93
C PRO A 127 -32.59 44.09 -31.23
N THR A 128 -33.66 44.22 -31.99
CA THR A 128 -34.24 45.54 -32.27
C THR A 128 -34.85 46.12 -30.99
N LYS A 129 -35.02 47.45 -30.95
CA LYS A 129 -35.64 48.11 -29.79
C LYS A 129 -37.04 47.57 -29.50
N GLU A 130 -37.77 47.19 -30.55
CA GLU A 130 -39.10 46.57 -30.46
C GLU A 130 -39.03 45.17 -29.83
N ALA A 131 -38.04 44.36 -30.22
CA ALA A 131 -37.83 43.04 -29.64
C ALA A 131 -37.47 43.13 -28.14
N ILE A 132 -36.58 44.06 -27.79
CA ILE A 132 -36.20 44.32 -26.39
C ILE A 132 -37.40 44.82 -25.58
N ALA A 133 -38.24 45.69 -26.15
CA ALA A 133 -39.42 46.21 -25.48
C ALA A 133 -40.47 45.12 -25.26
N MET A 134 -40.69 44.25 -26.25
CA MET A 134 -41.61 43.13 -26.15
C MET A 134 -41.17 42.15 -25.05
N GLU A 135 -39.88 41.82 -24.99
CA GLU A 135 -39.31 40.95 -23.96
C GLU A 135 -39.38 41.58 -22.56
N LYS A 136 -39.12 42.89 -22.43
CA LYS A 136 -39.31 43.62 -21.17
C LYS A 136 -40.77 43.72 -20.71
N SER A 137 -41.74 43.64 -21.63
CA SER A 137 -43.17 43.66 -21.30
C SER A 137 -43.75 42.27 -21.00
N ALA A 138 -43.02 41.22 -21.35
CA ALA A 138 -43.40 39.82 -21.12
C ALA A 138 -42.77 39.24 -19.83
N ALA A 139 -41.97 40.04 -19.11
CA ALA A 139 -41.42 39.74 -17.78
C ALA A 139 -42.16 40.51 -16.69
#